data_AF-A0A7S3FQ50-F1
#
_entry.id   AF-A0A7S3FQ50-F1
#
_cell.length_a   1.000
_cell.length_b   1.000
_cell.length_c   1.000
_cell.angle_alpha   90.00
_cell.angle_beta   90.00
_cell.angle_gamma   90.00
#
_symmetry.space_group_name_H-M   'P 1'
#
loop_
_entity.id
_entity.type
_entity.pdbx_description
1 polymer ?
#
loop_
_entity_poly.entity_id
_entity_poly.type
_entity_poly.pdbx_seq_one_letter_code
_entity_poly.pdbx_strand_id
1 'polypeptide(L)'
;ADQGGRGRGEREHEASGSGARGTKIVPKLSEKERELEAIKRQYLGEEKQKRKARKASDRYKFKFDWDATEDTSADPNALYQRTVEASLLFGRGRRGGDELARVGKGSGLGDDRRWSDKSLEEMTERDWRIF
;
A
#
# COMPACT_ATOMS: atom_id res chain seq x y z
N ALA A 1 39.73 -5.30 -58.50
CA ALA A 1 40.27 -5.29 -57.12
C ALA A 1 39.12 -5.58 -56.19
N ASP A 2 39.20 -6.73 -55.54
CA ASP A 2 38.30 -7.23 -54.50
C ASP A 2 38.71 -6.64 -53.13
N GLN A 3 37.79 -6.74 -52.17
CA GLN A 3 37.92 -6.63 -50.70
C GLN A 3 37.72 -5.27 -50.02
N GLY A 4 36.52 -5.13 -49.45
CA GLY A 4 36.40 -5.29 -47.99
C GLY A 4 36.05 -4.03 -47.20
N GLY A 5 35.00 -4.10 -46.37
CA GLY A 5 34.90 -3.22 -45.20
C GLY A 5 33.52 -2.79 -44.71
N ARG A 6 32.79 -3.72 -44.08
CA ARG A 6 32.09 -3.56 -42.77
C ARG A 6 31.36 -2.23 -42.48
N GLY A 7 30.06 -2.32 -42.21
CA GLY A 7 29.48 -1.51 -41.13
C GLY A 7 27.98 -1.19 -41.22
N ARG A 8 27.25 -1.66 -40.21
CA ARG A 8 25.92 -1.20 -39.77
C ARG A 8 24.74 -1.46 -40.71
N GLY A 9 24.20 -2.67 -40.59
CA GLY A 9 22.76 -2.87 -40.76
C GLY A 9 22.02 -2.04 -39.71
N GLU A 10 21.25 -1.07 -40.17
CA GLU A 10 20.35 -0.30 -39.36
C GLU A 10 19.25 -1.23 -38.86
N ARG A 11 19.19 -1.32 -37.53
CA ARG A 11 18.27 -2.14 -36.77
C ARG A 11 16.86 -1.61 -37.01
N GLU A 12 16.08 -2.34 -37.79
CA GLU A 12 14.64 -2.19 -37.91
C GLU A 12 14.04 -2.17 -36.49
N HIS A 13 13.45 -1.04 -36.12
CA HIS A 13 12.61 -0.96 -34.93
C HIS A 13 11.30 -1.65 -35.24
N GLU A 14 11.27 -2.96 -35.01
CA GLU A 14 10.02 -3.70 -34.87
C GLU A 14 9.22 -3.03 -33.74
N ALA A 15 8.16 -2.32 -34.11
CA ALA A 15 7.10 -1.95 -33.21
C ALA A 15 6.42 -3.25 -32.76
N SER A 16 7.01 -3.90 -31.75
CA SER A 16 6.37 -4.99 -31.03
C SER A 16 5.06 -4.43 -30.48
N GLY A 17 3.96 -4.80 -31.13
CA GLY A 17 2.61 -4.53 -30.65
C GLY A 17 2.57 -4.93 -29.19
N SER A 18 2.42 -3.93 -28.31
CA SER A 18 2.14 -4.17 -26.91
C SER A 18 0.78 -4.83 -26.87
N GLY A 19 0.79 -6.16 -26.92
CA GLY A 19 -0.35 -6.99 -26.62
C GLY A 19 -0.83 -6.55 -25.24
N ALA A 20 -1.85 -5.69 -25.23
CA ALA A 20 -2.62 -5.34 -24.07
C ALA A 20 -3.15 -6.68 -23.57
N ARG A 21 -2.42 -7.26 -22.60
CA ARG A 21 -2.83 -8.45 -21.87
C ARG A 21 -4.19 -8.09 -21.32
N GLY A 22 -5.23 -8.61 -21.97
CA GLY A 22 -6.61 -8.36 -21.64
C GLY A 22 -6.74 -8.47 -20.14
N THR A 23 -7.04 -7.34 -19.50
CA THR A 23 -7.49 -7.31 -18.12
C THR A 23 -8.69 -8.24 -18.09
N LYS A 24 -8.48 -9.45 -17.57
CA LYS A 24 -9.56 -10.40 -17.36
C LYS A 24 -10.54 -9.68 -16.43
N ILE A 25 -11.65 -9.22 -16.99
CA ILE A 25 -12.75 -8.64 -16.24
C ILE A 25 -13.30 -9.81 -15.43
N VAL A 26 -12.83 -9.93 -14.19
CA VAL A 26 -13.40 -10.88 -13.24
C VAL A 26 -14.81 -10.39 -12.98
N PRO A 27 -15.86 -11.20 -13.24
CA PRO A 27 -17.21 -10.79 -12.90
C PRO A 27 -17.22 -10.52 -11.39
N LYS A 28 -17.65 -9.32 -11.02
CA LYS A 28 -17.83 -8.95 -9.62
C LYS A 28 -18.97 -9.81 -9.09
N LEU A 29 -18.65 -10.99 -8.56
CA LEU A 29 -19.58 -11.81 -7.78
C LEU A 29 -20.25 -10.86 -6.80
N SER A 30 -21.58 -10.83 -6.83
CA SER A 30 -22.34 -9.86 -6.05
C SER A 30 -22.04 -10.07 -4.57
N GLU A 31 -22.09 -9.01 -3.78
CA GLU A 31 -21.83 -9.06 -2.32
C GLU A 31 -22.64 -10.18 -1.65
N LYS A 32 -23.87 -10.37 -2.13
CA LYS A 32 -24.79 -11.44 -1.73
C LYS A 32 -24.24 -12.85 -1.98
N GLU A 33 -23.52 -13.07 -3.07
CA GLU A 33 -22.95 -14.40 -3.38
C GLU A 33 -21.79 -14.72 -2.44
N ARG A 34 -20.99 -13.73 -2.06
CA ARG A 34 -19.90 -13.90 -1.07
C ARG A 34 -20.45 -14.16 0.33
N GLU A 35 -21.53 -13.48 0.72
CA GLU A 35 -22.26 -13.75 1.97
C GLU A 35 -22.83 -15.17 1.99
N LEU A 36 -23.48 -15.59 0.89
CA LEU A 36 -24.01 -16.95 0.77
C LEU A 36 -22.90 -18.01 0.82
N GLU A 37 -21.74 -17.75 0.22
CA GLU A 37 -20.57 -18.62 0.37
C GLU A 37 -20.08 -18.69 1.81
N ALA A 38 -20.02 -17.57 2.53
CA ALA A 38 -19.61 -17.55 3.94
C ALA A 38 -20.57 -18.37 4.82
N ILE A 39 -21.89 -18.20 4.63
CA ILE A 39 -22.91 -19.00 5.31
C ILE A 39 -22.77 -20.48 4.93
N LYS A 40 -22.63 -20.80 3.64
CA LYS A 40 -22.43 -22.18 3.18
C LYS A 40 -21.20 -22.81 3.84
N ARG A 41 -20.07 -22.10 3.91
CA ARG A 41 -18.84 -22.58 4.56
C ARG A 41 -19.04 -22.83 6.06
N GLN A 42 -19.76 -21.93 6.75
CA GLN A 42 -20.03 -22.06 8.18
C GLN A 42 -20.91 -23.29 8.52
N TYR A 43 -21.92 -23.58 7.69
CA TYR A 43 -22.91 -24.63 7.99
C TYR A 43 -22.64 -25.97 7.29
N LEU A 44 -22.05 -25.95 6.08
CA LEU A 44 -21.69 -27.17 5.33
C LEU A 44 -20.27 -27.67 5.68
N GLY A 45 -19.51 -26.86 6.41
CA GLY A 45 -18.11 -27.12 6.75
C GLY A 45 -17.15 -26.78 5.60
N GLU A 46 -15.95 -26.34 5.93
CA GLU A 46 -14.89 -26.11 4.94
C GLU A 46 -14.04 -27.36 4.73
N GLU A 47 -13.76 -27.70 3.46
CA GLU A 47 -12.59 -28.52 3.16
C GLU A 47 -11.33 -27.72 3.49
N LYS A 48 -10.61 -28.14 4.53
CA LYS A 48 -9.37 -27.49 4.95
C LYS A 48 -8.36 -27.53 3.79
N GLN A 49 -8.11 -26.36 3.20
CA GLN A 49 -7.07 -26.20 2.19
C GLN A 49 -5.73 -26.69 2.75
N LYS A 50 -5.15 -27.70 2.12
CA LYS A 50 -3.86 -28.26 2.53
C LYS A 50 -2.80 -27.17 2.39
N ARG A 51 -2.08 -26.89 3.48
CA ARG A 51 -0.97 -25.92 3.46
C ARG A 51 0.03 -26.36 2.40
N LYS A 52 0.22 -25.52 1.37
CA LYS A 52 1.19 -25.78 0.32
C LYS A 52 2.58 -25.91 0.94
N ALA A 53 3.32 -26.94 0.54
CA ALA A 53 4.70 -27.13 0.99
C ALA A 53 5.52 -25.88 0.60
N ARG A 54 6.07 -25.20 1.60
CA ARG A 54 6.95 -24.04 1.38
C ARG A 54 8.22 -24.50 0.68
N LYS A 55 8.69 -23.72 -0.30
CA LYS A 55 9.92 -24.04 -1.03
C LYS A 55 11.13 -23.89 -0.10
N ALA A 56 12.19 -24.68 -0.31
CA ALA A 56 13.37 -24.68 0.56
C ALA A 56 14.06 -23.30 0.67
N SER A 57 14.01 -22.49 -0.38
CA SER A 57 14.47 -21.10 -0.38
C SER A 57 13.67 -20.19 0.57
N ASP A 58 12.37 -20.46 0.72
CA ASP A 58 11.47 -19.69 1.58
C ASP A 58 11.57 -20.09 3.05
N ARG A 59 12.32 -21.17 3.36
CA ARG A 59 12.57 -21.63 4.73
C ARG A 59 13.60 -20.76 5.46
N TYR A 60 14.48 -20.09 4.71
CA TYR A 60 15.54 -19.22 5.26
C TYR A 60 15.33 -17.73 4.93
N LYS A 61 14.35 -17.41 4.08
CA LYS A 61 13.98 -16.02 3.82
C LYS A 61 13.09 -15.51 4.95
N PHE A 62 13.70 -14.81 5.89
CA PHE A 62 12.96 -14.08 6.91
C PHE A 62 12.12 -12.97 6.23
N LYS A 63 10.80 -13.00 6.42
CA LYS A 63 9.87 -11.97 5.96
C LYS A 63 9.46 -11.16 7.18
N PHE A 64 9.76 -9.87 7.16
CA PHE A 64 9.39 -8.93 8.23
C PHE A 64 7.99 -8.34 8.02
N ASP A 65 7.54 -8.26 6.76
CA ASP A 65 6.21 -7.76 6.41
C ASP A 65 5.12 -8.80 6.60
N TRP A 66 3.91 -8.31 6.87
CA TRP A 66 2.68 -9.10 6.85
C TRP A 66 2.28 -9.46 5.43
N ASP A 67 1.76 -10.67 5.22
CA ASP A 67 1.23 -11.08 3.92
C ASP A 67 -0.18 -10.50 3.72
N ALA A 68 -0.50 -10.00 2.53
CA ALA A 68 -1.82 -9.43 2.25
C ALA A 68 -2.93 -10.48 2.32
N THR A 69 -2.59 -11.77 2.18
CA THR A 69 -3.55 -12.87 2.37
C THR A 69 -3.86 -13.15 3.84
N GLU A 70 -3.12 -12.55 4.77
CA GLU A 70 -3.37 -12.63 6.22
C GLU A 70 -4.27 -11.48 6.71
N ASP A 71 -4.74 -10.59 5.82
CA ASP A 71 -5.72 -9.56 6.13
C ASP A 71 -7.12 -10.15 6.36
N THR A 72 -7.69 -9.91 7.53
CA THR A 72 -9.01 -10.40 7.95
C THR A 72 -10.10 -9.33 7.90
N SER A 73 -9.76 -8.11 7.49
CA SER A 73 -10.72 -6.98 7.47
C SER A 73 -11.72 -7.03 6.31
N ALA A 74 -11.53 -7.91 5.34
CA ALA A 74 -12.35 -8.00 4.13
C ALA A 74 -13.69 -8.71 4.39
N ASP A 75 -14.65 -8.01 4.98
CA ASP A 75 -16.02 -8.50 5.17
C ASP A 75 -16.93 -8.16 3.96
N PRO A 76 -17.70 -9.11 3.43
CA PRO A 76 -18.66 -8.83 2.35
C PRO A 76 -19.84 -7.95 2.78
N ASN A 77 -20.16 -7.86 4.07
CA ASN A 77 -21.27 -7.08 4.60
C ASN A 77 -20.93 -5.58 4.65
N ALA A 78 -21.75 -4.77 3.97
CA ALA A 78 -21.62 -3.31 3.89
C ALA A 78 -21.60 -2.60 5.26
N LEU A 79 -22.25 -3.16 6.30
CA LEU A 79 -22.25 -2.58 7.65
C LEU A 79 -20.87 -2.63 8.31
N TYR A 80 -20.05 -3.63 7.98
CA TYR A 80 -18.69 -3.78 8.51
C TYR A 80 -17.65 -3.10 7.62
N GLN A 81 -17.98 -2.79 6.37
CA GLN A 81 -17.15 -1.95 5.50
C GLN A 81 -17.11 -0.49 5.96
N ARG A 82 -18.22 0.02 6.51
CA ARG A 82 -18.29 1.35 7.14
C ARG A 82 -18.57 1.17 8.63
N THR A 83 -17.52 0.84 9.37
CA THR A 83 -17.60 0.80 10.83
C THR A 83 -17.98 2.18 11.38
N VAL A 84 -18.95 2.24 12.29
CA VAL A 84 -19.29 3.48 12.99
C VAL A 84 -18.17 3.78 13.96
N GLU A 85 -17.31 4.73 13.61
CA GLU A 85 -16.28 5.20 14.54
C GLU A 85 -16.97 5.94 15.70
N ALA A 86 -16.79 5.44 16.92
CA ALA A 86 -17.33 6.11 18.10
C ALA A 86 -16.68 7.49 18.25
N SER A 87 -17.49 8.52 18.47
CA SER A 87 -17.00 9.87 18.80
C SER A 87 -16.19 9.83 20.09
N LEU A 88 -14.86 9.80 19.96
CA LEU A 88 -13.92 9.75 21.07
C LEU A 88 -14.14 10.92 22.04
N LEU A 89 -14.23 10.62 23.34
CA LEU A 89 -14.50 11.59 24.41
C LEU A 89 -15.65 12.56 24.05
N PHE A 90 -16.77 12.04 23.55
CA PHE A 90 -17.94 12.85 23.15
C PHE A 90 -17.59 13.95 22.12
N GLY A 91 -16.68 13.64 21.18
CA GLY A 91 -16.22 14.57 20.13
C GLY A 91 -15.08 15.49 20.54
N ARG A 92 -14.68 15.47 21.83
CA ARG A 92 -13.53 16.23 22.35
C ARG A 92 -12.20 15.49 22.18
N GLY A 93 -12.26 14.18 21.94
CA GLY A 93 -11.10 13.31 21.77
C GLY A 93 -10.70 13.16 20.30
N ARG A 94 -9.50 12.65 20.10
CA ARG A 94 -8.95 12.23 18.80
C ARG A 94 -8.32 10.85 18.97
N ARG A 95 -8.20 10.10 17.87
CA ARG A 95 -7.51 8.80 17.89
C ARG A 95 -6.03 9.07 18.10
N GLY A 96 -5.39 8.32 19.00
CA GLY A 96 -3.96 8.47 19.25
C GLY A 96 -3.16 8.17 17.98
N GLY A 97 -2.18 9.02 17.65
CA GLY A 97 -1.37 8.89 16.45
C GLY A 97 -1.96 9.55 15.20
N ASP A 98 -3.23 9.96 15.21
CA ASP A 98 -3.72 10.88 14.18
C ASP A 98 -2.96 12.20 14.34
N GLU A 99 -2.29 12.64 13.28
CA GLU A 99 -1.51 13.86 13.31
C GLU A 99 -2.38 15.03 13.79
N LEU A 100 -1.96 15.63 14.91
CA LEU A 100 -2.58 16.84 15.46
C LEU A 100 -2.60 17.99 14.43
N ALA A 101 -1.74 17.91 13.42
CA ALA A 101 -1.57 18.87 12.33
C ALA A 101 -2.83 19.14 11.50
N ARG A 102 -3.79 18.20 11.44
CA ARG A 102 -5.07 18.44 10.72
C ARG A 102 -5.93 19.50 11.38
N VAL A 103 -5.76 19.75 12.67
CA VAL A 103 -6.41 20.83 13.40
C VAL A 103 -5.35 21.89 13.66
N GLY A 104 -5.26 22.86 12.76
CA GLY A 104 -4.28 23.94 12.80
C GLY A 104 -4.03 24.47 14.21
N LYS A 105 -2.86 24.15 14.73
CA LYS A 105 -2.22 24.78 15.90
C LYS A 105 -0.72 24.56 15.78
N GLY A 106 -0.16 25.26 14.79
CA GLY A 106 1.24 25.61 14.83
C GLY A 106 1.44 26.61 15.96
N SER A 107 1.86 26.11 17.11
CA SER A 107 2.65 26.88 18.07
C SER A 107 3.25 25.89 19.07
N GLY A 108 4.23 25.11 18.60
CA GLY A 108 5.33 24.77 19.48
C GLY A 108 5.86 26.08 20.07
N LEU A 109 6.35 26.06 21.30
CA LEU A 109 6.83 27.23 22.04
C LEU A 109 8.09 27.89 21.41
N GLY A 110 8.33 27.70 20.12
CA GLY A 110 9.46 28.19 19.34
C GLY A 110 9.19 28.20 17.84
N ASP A 111 10.13 28.76 17.11
CA ASP A 111 10.07 28.91 15.66
C ASP A 111 10.44 27.60 14.93
N ASP A 112 9.41 26.83 14.54
CA ASP A 112 9.54 25.58 13.77
C ASP A 112 9.72 25.80 12.25
N ARG A 113 9.96 27.03 11.78
CA ARG A 113 10.29 27.29 10.37
C ARG A 113 11.52 26.49 9.94
N ARG A 114 11.56 26.08 8.66
CA ARG A 114 12.72 25.39 8.06
C ARG A 114 13.91 26.35 8.00
N TRP A 115 15.12 25.85 8.23
CA TRP A 115 16.35 26.65 8.23
C TRP A 115 16.60 27.45 6.94
N SER A 116 16.07 27.01 5.78
CA SER A 116 16.19 27.74 4.50
C SER A 116 15.44 29.07 4.48
N ASP A 117 14.42 29.20 5.33
CA ASP A 117 13.54 30.36 5.37
C ASP A 117 13.91 31.31 6.53
N LYS A 118 14.95 30.97 7.31
CA LYS A 118 15.47 31.74 8.43
C LYS A 118 16.67 32.55 7.99
N SER A 119 16.78 33.78 8.50
CA SER A 119 18.02 34.55 8.37
C SER A 119 19.13 33.93 9.25
N LEU A 120 20.39 34.24 8.94
CA LEU A 120 21.54 33.75 9.72
C LEU A 120 21.46 34.17 11.20
N GLU A 121 20.86 35.32 11.48
CA GLU A 121 20.67 35.89 12.83
C GLU A 121 19.59 35.15 13.64
N GLU A 122 18.63 34.51 12.96
CA GLU A 122 17.55 33.73 13.59
C GLU A 122 17.91 32.25 13.76
N MET A 123 19.10 31.83 13.35
CA MET A 123 19.51 30.43 13.33
C MET A 123 19.79 29.89 14.73
N THR A 124 19.02 28.90 15.17
CA THR A 124 19.20 28.26 16.48
C THR A 124 20.16 27.06 16.40
N GLU A 125 20.69 26.58 17.53
CA GLU A 125 21.48 25.34 17.58
C GLU A 125 20.72 24.13 17.00
N ARG A 126 19.38 24.11 17.12
CA ARG A 126 18.54 23.09 16.51
C ARG A 126 18.60 23.17 14.98
N ASP A 127 18.54 24.37 14.43
CA ASP A 127 18.58 24.58 12.98
C ASP A 127 19.95 24.19 12.40
N TRP A 128 21.04 24.50 13.11
CA TRP A 128 22.40 24.05 12.73
C TRP A 128 22.60 22.53 12.78
N ARG A 129 21.84 21.81 13.60
CA ARG A 129 21.85 20.33 13.59
C ARG A 129 21.11 19.73 12.39
N ILE A 130 20.23 20.51 11.75
CA ILE A 130 19.38 20.08 10.62
C ILE A 130 19.95 20.56 9.28
N PHE A 131 20.74 21.64 9.27
CA PHE A 131 21.48 22.17 8.11
C PHE A 131 22.38 21.10 7.48
#